data_AF-A0A7S3XI60-F1
#
_entry.id   AF-A0A7S3XI60-F1
#
_cell.length_a   1.000
_cell.length_b   1.000
_cell.length_c   1.000
_cell.angle_alpha   90.00
_cell.angle_beta   90.00
_cell.angle_gamma   90.00
#
_symmetry.space_group_name_H-M   'P 1'
#
loop_
_entity.id
_entity.type
_entity.pdbx_description
1 polymer ?
#
loop_
_entity_poly.entity_id
_entity_poly.type
_entity_poly.pdbx_seq_one_letter_code
_entity_poly.pdbx_strand_id
1 'polypeptide(L)'
;AGPQQVRFFFRVRPTYTCIRVDFLRVIIQPDRMSVMNPDDSAVAQYISEVRTEVAGRRCPVFDLWVLESVLCSVVTLCGMRMEVLDQVAKDLLRSVSEDSTEDSLVQLFPLKQSVTQLKDKMHGMLQGIKAIDVADGRGRPAHAASG
;
A
#
# COMPACT_ATOMS: atom_id res chain seq x y z
N ALA A 1 -10.49 10.25 21.05
CA ALA A 1 -9.75 9.24 20.27
C ALA A 1 -8.85 9.98 19.30
N GLY A 2 -7.52 9.92 19.45
CA GLY A 2 -6.60 10.57 18.51
C GLY A 2 -6.73 9.96 17.12
N PRO A 3 -6.43 10.69 16.04
CA PRO A 3 -6.43 10.12 14.70
C PRO A 3 -5.44 8.96 14.70
N GLN A 4 -5.95 7.73 14.53
CA GLN A 4 -5.09 6.56 14.37
C GLN A 4 -4.22 6.81 13.14
N GLN A 5 -2.95 7.10 13.37
CA GLN A 5 -1.94 7.23 12.34
C GLN A 5 -1.96 5.92 11.55
N VAL A 6 -2.52 5.94 10.34
CA VAL A 6 -2.63 4.75 9.50
C VAL A 6 -1.23 4.41 9.02
N ARG A 7 -0.57 3.54 9.78
CA ARG A 7 0.72 2.97 9.41
C ARG A 7 0.47 1.88 8.38
N PHE A 8 1.28 1.89 7.33
CA PHE A 8 1.40 0.75 6.45
C PHE A 8 1.76 -0.47 7.32
N PHE A 9 0.93 -1.51 7.25
CA PHE A 9 1.13 -2.75 7.98
C PHE A 9 1.20 -3.88 6.97
N PHE A 10 2.28 -4.65 7.08
CA PHE A 10 2.54 -5.78 6.21
C PHE A 10 3.09 -6.92 7.04
N ARG A 11 2.43 -8.07 6.98
CA ARG A 11 2.81 -9.24 7.75
C ARG A 11 2.66 -10.50 6.92
N VAL A 12 3.77 -11.19 6.71
CA VAL A 12 3.82 -12.52 6.10
C VAL A 12 3.69 -13.58 7.19
N ARG A 13 2.82 -14.55 6.98
CA ARG A 13 2.70 -15.78 7.76
C ARG A 13 2.74 -16.98 6.81
N PRO A 14 3.04 -18.20 7.31
CA PRO A 14 3.08 -19.38 6.46
C PRO A 14 1.78 -19.67 5.69
N THR A 15 0.64 -19.25 6.22
CA THR A 15 -0.69 -19.55 5.67
C THR A 15 -1.42 -18.34 5.10
N TYR A 16 -0.90 -17.13 5.29
CA TYR A 16 -1.50 -15.91 4.79
C TYR A 16 -0.54 -14.71 4.82
N THR A 17 -0.83 -13.71 3.99
CA THR A 17 -0.22 -12.38 4.05
C THR A 17 -1.29 -11.36 4.39
N CYS A 18 -1.01 -10.49 5.36
CA CYS A 18 -1.91 -9.42 5.77
C CYS A 18 -1.32 -8.08 5.37
N ILE A 19 -2.09 -7.27 4.63
CA ILE A 19 -1.71 -5.93 4.22
C ILE A 19 -2.80 -4.96 4.67
N ARG A 20 -2.38 -3.89 5.35
CA ARG A 20 -3.23 -2.74 5.65
C ARG A 20 -2.50 -1.49 5.18
N VAL A 21 -3.13 -0.81 4.23
CA VAL A 21 -2.76 0.49 3.69
C VAL A 21 -4.01 1.38 3.76
N ASP A 22 -3.85 2.68 3.60
CA ASP A 22 -4.89 3.69 3.88
C ASP A 22 -6.30 3.32 3.39
N PHE A 23 -6.40 2.85 2.15
CA PHE A 23 -7.65 2.56 1.47
C PHE A 23 -7.94 1.05 1.34
N LEU A 24 -7.01 0.16 1.72
CA LEU A 24 -7.17 -1.27 1.51
C LEU A 24 -6.71 -2.07 2.72
N ARG A 25 -7.57 -2.97 3.18
CA ARG A 25 -7.27 -3.96 4.21
C ARG A 25 -7.56 -5.33 3.66
N VAL A 26 -6.50 -6.11 3.44
CA VAL A 26 -6.60 -7.38 2.75
C VAL A 26 -5.82 -8.48 3.46
N ILE A 27 -6.43 -9.66 3.50
CA ILE A 27 -5.79 -10.92 3.87
C ILE A 27 -5.73 -11.77 2.61
N ILE A 28 -4.53 -12.19 2.26
CA ILE A 28 -4.23 -12.99 1.08
C ILE A 28 -3.84 -14.38 1.54
N GLN A 29 -4.49 -15.39 1.01
CA GLN A 29 -4.22 -16.81 1.27
C GLN A 29 -3.90 -17.50 -0.07
N PRO A 30 -3.35 -18.73 -0.06
CA PRO A 30 -2.96 -19.44 -1.29
C PRO A 30 -4.03 -19.49 -2.38
N ASP A 31 -5.31 -19.49 -2.01
CA ASP A 31 -6.45 -19.71 -2.89
C ASP A 31 -7.52 -18.60 -2.84
N ARG A 32 -7.37 -17.60 -1.96
CA ARG A 32 -8.40 -16.58 -1.76
C ARG A 32 -7.87 -15.26 -1.20
N MET A 33 -8.63 -14.21 -1.46
CA MET A 33 -8.40 -12.87 -0.94
C MET A 33 -9.64 -12.41 -0.16
N SER A 34 -9.44 -11.91 1.06
CA SER A 34 -10.49 -11.34 1.91
C SER A 34 -10.22 -9.86 2.15
N VAL A 35 -11.16 -9.00 1.76
CA VAL A 35 -11.06 -7.55 1.95
C VAL A 35 -11.96 -7.10 3.09
N MET A 36 -11.43 -6.31 4.02
CA MET A 36 -12.14 -5.93 5.25
C MET A 36 -12.91 -4.60 5.16
N ASN A 37 -12.79 -3.89 4.04
CA ASN A 37 -13.47 -2.62 3.79
C ASN A 37 -14.09 -2.57 2.38
N PRO A 38 -15.00 -3.50 2.04
CA PRO A 38 -15.52 -3.64 0.68
C PRO A 38 -16.46 -2.49 0.25
N ASP A 39 -16.99 -1.71 1.20
CA ASP A 39 -17.99 -0.66 0.93
C ASP A 39 -17.38 0.61 0.32
N ASP A 40 -16.05 0.73 0.29
CA ASP A 40 -15.35 1.79 -0.44
C ASP A 40 -15.44 1.53 -1.94
N SER A 41 -15.92 2.51 -2.72
CA SER A 41 -16.19 2.33 -4.15
C SER A 41 -14.93 1.98 -4.95
N ALA A 42 -13.77 2.52 -4.59
CA ALA A 42 -12.51 2.20 -5.26
C ALA A 42 -12.07 0.77 -4.93
N VAL A 43 -12.29 0.34 -3.68
CA VAL A 43 -12.02 -1.04 -3.24
C VAL A 43 -12.97 -2.03 -3.92
N ALA A 44 -14.25 -1.70 -4.03
CA ALA A 44 -15.24 -2.52 -4.73
C ALA A 44 -14.87 -2.71 -6.21
N GLN A 45 -14.44 -1.63 -6.87
CA GLN A 45 -13.95 -1.68 -8.24
C GLN A 45 -12.72 -2.58 -8.36
N TYR A 46 -11.70 -2.40 -7.50
CA TYR A 46 -10.51 -3.24 -7.46
C TYR A 46 -10.87 -4.73 -7.29
N ILE A 47 -11.78 -5.06 -6.37
CA ILE A 47 -12.24 -6.45 -6.16
C ILE A 47 -12.91 -7.01 -7.43
N SER A 48 -13.70 -6.20 -8.13
CA SER A 48 -14.36 -6.60 -9.38
C SER A 48 -13.37 -6.88 -10.51
N GLU A 49 -12.34 -6.03 -10.65
CA GLU A 49 -11.25 -6.21 -11.62
C GLU A 49 -10.46 -7.48 -11.33
N VAL A 50 -10.04 -7.68 -10.07
CA VAL A 50 -9.36 -8.90 -9.62
C VAL A 50 -10.21 -10.15 -9.89
N ARG A 51 -11.52 -10.10 -9.59
CA ARG A 51 -12.42 -11.22 -9.85
C ARG A 51 -12.51 -11.56 -11.33
N THR A 52 -12.51 -10.55 -12.20
CA THR A 52 -12.58 -10.73 -13.66
C THR A 52 -11.29 -11.36 -14.20
N GLU A 53 -10.13 -10.92 -13.72
CA GLU A 53 -8.83 -11.48 -14.12
C GLU A 53 -8.61 -12.93 -13.64
N VAL A 54 -9.17 -13.28 -12.48
CA VAL A 54 -9.08 -14.63 -11.90
C VAL A 54 -10.13 -15.57 -12.51
N ALA A 55 -11.27 -15.04 -12.96
CA ALA A 55 -12.34 -15.83 -13.56
C ALA A 55 -11.83 -16.56 -14.81
N GLY A 56 -11.78 -17.90 -14.73
CA GLY A 56 -11.38 -18.76 -15.85
C GLY A 56 -9.88 -19.07 -15.95
N ARG A 57 -9.05 -18.61 -15.00
CA ARG A 57 -7.62 -18.95 -14.94
C ARG A 57 -7.30 -19.80 -13.72
N ARG A 58 -6.58 -20.90 -13.91
CA ARG A 58 -5.87 -21.55 -12.80
C ARG A 58 -4.61 -20.73 -12.53
N CYS A 59 -4.59 -20.03 -11.41
CA CYS A 59 -3.40 -19.31 -10.94
C CYS A 59 -2.69 -20.18 -9.89
N PRO A 60 -1.62 -20.92 -10.25
CA PRO A 60 -0.89 -21.77 -9.30
C PRO A 60 -0.16 -20.98 -8.20
N VAL A 61 -0.11 -19.64 -8.33
CA VAL A 61 0.53 -18.70 -7.39
C VAL A 61 -0.39 -17.50 -7.13
N PHE A 62 -1.68 -17.80 -6.89
CA PHE A 62 -2.72 -16.78 -6.67
C PHE A 62 -2.32 -15.79 -5.57
N ASP A 63 -1.76 -16.27 -4.46
CA ASP A 63 -1.34 -15.43 -3.35
C ASP A 63 -0.25 -14.42 -3.75
N LEU A 64 0.77 -14.86 -4.48
CA LEU A 64 1.84 -13.97 -4.96
C LEU A 64 1.34 -13.00 -6.02
N TRP A 65 0.47 -13.44 -6.92
CA TRP A 65 -0.11 -12.58 -7.95
C TRP A 65 -1.00 -11.48 -7.35
N VAL A 66 -1.88 -11.83 -6.38
CA VAL A 66 -2.68 -10.84 -5.66
C VAL A 66 -1.77 -9.90 -4.86
N LEU A 67 -0.74 -10.43 -4.21
CA LEU A 67 0.22 -9.65 -3.45
C LEU A 67 0.94 -8.62 -4.33
N GLU A 68 1.42 -9.03 -5.50
CA GLU A 68 2.04 -8.14 -6.50
C GLU A 68 1.04 -7.07 -6.96
N SER A 69 -0.18 -7.47 -7.33
CA SER A 69 -1.25 -6.55 -7.74
C SER A 69 -1.54 -5.47 -6.68
N VAL A 70 -1.64 -5.87 -5.41
CA VAL A 70 -1.82 -4.94 -4.28
C VAL A 70 -0.63 -4.00 -4.15
N LEU A 71 0.59 -4.52 -4.18
CA LEU A 71 1.80 -3.71 -4.05
C LEU A 71 1.95 -2.70 -5.20
N CYS A 72 1.71 -3.12 -6.44
CA CYS A 72 1.70 -2.23 -7.61
C CYS A 72 0.67 -1.11 -7.44
N SER A 73 -0.56 -1.44 -7.02
CA SER A 73 -1.62 -0.45 -6.79
C SER A 73 -1.21 0.57 -5.71
N VAL A 74 -0.58 0.12 -4.63
CA VAL A 74 -0.08 0.99 -3.56
C VAL A 74 1.05 1.89 -4.03
N VAL A 75 2.02 1.36 -4.78
CA VAL A 75 3.13 2.14 -5.34
C VAL A 75 2.60 3.23 -6.26
N THR A 76 1.67 2.89 -7.16
CA THR A 76 1.03 3.85 -8.07
C THR A 76 0.36 4.99 -7.31
N LEU A 77 -0.41 4.68 -6.26
CA LEU A 77 -1.05 5.70 -5.43
C LEU A 77 -0.06 6.54 -4.63
N CYS A 78 1.06 5.95 -4.19
CA CYS A 78 2.14 6.71 -3.56
C CYS A 78 2.81 7.66 -4.56
N GLY A 79 3.01 7.24 -5.81
CA GLY A 79 3.51 8.08 -6.91
C GLY A 79 2.62 9.28 -7.18
N MET A 80 1.32 9.04 -7.40
CA MET A 80 0.32 10.10 -7.61
C MET A 80 0.29 11.11 -6.45
N ARG A 81 0.37 10.61 -5.20
CA ARG A 81 0.44 11.50 -4.03
C ARG A 81 1.73 12.31 -3.96
N MET A 82 2.85 11.73 -4.39
CA MET A 82 4.12 12.45 -4.43
C MET A 82 4.09 13.58 -5.46
N GLU A 83 3.49 13.36 -6.62
CA GLU A 83 3.29 14.39 -7.65
C GLU A 83 2.45 15.57 -7.13
N VAL A 84 1.33 15.28 -6.45
CA VAL A 84 0.50 16.31 -5.82
C VAL A 84 1.29 17.07 -4.75
N LEU A 85 2.02 16.37 -3.88
CA LEU A 85 2.81 16.99 -2.83
C LEU A 85 3.97 17.83 -3.38
N ASP A 86 4.61 17.41 -4.47
CA ASP A 86 5.67 18.16 -5.14
C ASP A 86 5.13 19.48 -5.69
N GLN A 87 3.97 19.46 -6.36
CA GLN A 87 3.34 20.67 -6.86
C GLN A 87 2.96 21.63 -5.72
N VAL A 88 2.32 21.11 -4.66
CA VAL A 88 1.97 21.91 -3.48
C VAL A 88 3.22 22.47 -2.79
N ALA A 89 4.30 21.70 -2.71
CA ALA A 89 5.57 22.15 -2.14
C ALA A 89 6.16 23.32 -2.93
N LYS A 90 6.18 23.23 -4.27
CA LYS A 90 6.67 24.31 -5.14
C LYS A 90 5.86 25.59 -4.96
N ASP A 91 4.54 25.48 -4.92
CA ASP A 91 3.65 26.64 -4.76
C ASP A 91 3.82 27.30 -3.38
N LEU A 92 3.89 26.51 -2.31
CA LEU A 92 4.13 27.02 -0.96
C LEU A 92 5.52 27.66 -0.81
N LEU A 93 6.56 27.02 -1.33
CA LEU A 93 7.93 27.56 -1.26
C LEU A 93 8.07 28.86 -2.05
N ARG A 94 7.40 28.97 -3.20
CA ARG A 94 7.33 30.22 -3.95
C ARG A 94 6.63 31.31 -3.15
N SER A 95 5.46 31.01 -2.57
CA SER A 95 4.73 31.97 -1.73
C SER A 95 5.53 32.45 -0.52
N VAL A 96 6.26 31.54 0.15
CA VAL A 96 7.14 31.89 1.27
C VAL A 96 8.33 32.76 0.82
N SER A 97 8.85 32.51 -0.38
CA SER A 97 9.97 33.29 -0.93
C SER A 97 9.54 34.69 -1.38
N GLU A 98 8.29 34.85 -1.81
CA GLU A 98 7.72 36.13 -2.26
C GLU A 98 7.23 36.98 -1.07
N ASP A 99 6.71 36.33 -0.02
CA ASP A 99 6.19 36.99 1.18
C ASP A 99 6.55 36.20 2.44
N SER A 100 7.72 36.52 3.01
CA SER A 100 8.32 35.80 4.14
C SER A 100 7.72 36.23 5.48
N THR A 101 6.41 36.04 5.64
CA THR A 101 5.71 36.23 6.91
C THR A 101 5.80 34.97 7.79
N GLU A 102 5.71 35.12 9.11
CA GLU A 102 5.67 33.97 10.03
C GLU A 102 4.52 33.00 9.69
N ASP A 103 3.38 33.52 9.22
CA ASP A 103 2.23 32.74 8.79
C ASP A 103 2.54 31.88 7.55
N SER A 104 3.32 32.40 6.59
CA SER A 104 3.76 31.66 5.40
C SER A 104 4.59 30.43 5.80
N LEU A 105 5.45 30.55 6.82
CA LEU A 105 6.27 29.43 7.32
C LEU A 105 5.43 28.37 8.03
N VAL A 106 4.35 28.75 8.71
CA VAL A 106 3.46 27.79 9.38
C VAL A 106 2.77 26.86 8.38
N GLN A 107 2.49 27.34 7.16
CA GLN A 107 1.90 26.53 6.10
C GLN A 107 2.81 25.38 5.61
N LEU A 108 4.11 25.42 5.92
CA LEU A 108 5.03 24.32 5.61
C LEU A 108 4.86 23.11 6.53
N PHE A 109 4.26 23.27 7.72
CA PHE A 109 4.10 22.15 8.67
C PHE A 109 3.18 21.04 8.13
N PRO A 110 1.98 21.32 7.59
CA PRO A 110 1.14 20.30 6.95
C PRO A 110 1.85 19.57 5.80
N LEU A 111 2.63 20.30 4.99
CA LEU A 111 3.41 19.72 3.90
C LEU A 111 4.46 18.75 4.44
N LYS A 112 5.29 19.19 5.39
CA LYS A 112 6.30 18.35 6.05
C LYS A 112 5.66 17.10 6.66
N GLN A 113 4.52 17.25 7.32
CA GLN A 113 3.79 16.13 7.91
C GLN A 113 3.35 15.13 6.84
N SER A 114 2.81 15.61 5.71
CA SER A 114 2.34 14.77 4.61
C SER A 114 3.48 14.01 3.93
N VAL A 115 4.59 14.69 3.65
CA VAL A 115 5.82 14.07 3.10
C VAL A 115 6.37 13.02 4.08
N THR A 116 6.39 13.32 5.37
CA THR A 116 6.86 12.37 6.40
C THR A 116 5.98 11.13 6.44
N GLN A 117 4.66 11.28 6.38
CA GLN A 117 3.73 10.16 6.34
C GLN A 117 3.89 9.31 5.09
N LEU A 118 4.11 9.93 3.92
CA LEU A 118 4.37 9.20 2.68
C LEU A 118 5.67 8.40 2.76
N LYS A 119 6.75 9.03 3.25
CA LYS A 119 8.04 8.37 3.47
C LYS A 119 7.91 7.16 4.41
N ASP A 120 7.21 7.33 5.53
CA ASP A 120 7.04 6.25 6.52
C ASP A 120 6.23 5.07 5.93
N LYS A 121 5.24 5.36 5.08
CA LYS A 121 4.47 4.32 4.35
C LYS A 121 5.34 3.56 3.36
N MET A 122 6.12 4.27 2.54
CA MET A 122 7.06 3.64 1.60
C MET A 122 8.11 2.80 2.32
N HIS A 123 8.61 3.26 3.46
CA HIS A 123 9.54 2.50 4.29
C HIS A 123 8.90 1.21 4.82
N GLY A 124 7.66 1.28 5.35
CA GLY A 124 6.93 0.11 5.80
C GLY A 124 6.72 -0.92 4.68
N MET A 125 6.44 -0.46 3.46
CA MET A 125 6.30 -1.31 2.27
C MET A 125 7.60 -2.01 1.92
N LEU A 126 8.72 -1.28 1.88
CA LEU A 126 10.01 -1.87 1.61
C LEU A 126 10.41 -2.93 2.64
N GLN A 127 10.13 -2.69 3.92
CA GLN A 127 10.35 -3.69 4.98
C GLN A 127 9.46 -4.92 4.79
N GLY A 128 8.20 -4.71 4.39
CA GLY A 128 7.27 -5.79 4.07
C GLY A 128 7.78 -6.66 2.94
N ILE A 129 8.22 -6.06 1.83
CA ILE A 129 8.76 -6.77 0.66
C ILE A 129 10.00 -7.58 1.05
N LYS A 130 10.94 -7.00 1.80
CA LYS A 130 12.13 -7.72 2.29
C LYS A 130 11.76 -8.92 3.17
N ALA A 131 10.68 -8.83 3.94
CA ALA A 131 10.20 -9.95 4.74
C ALA A 131 9.62 -11.10 3.90
N ILE A 132 9.09 -10.82 2.70
CA ILE A 132 8.68 -11.87 1.74
C ILE A 132 9.90 -12.64 1.27
N ASP A 133 10.96 -11.93 0.83
CA ASP A 133 12.19 -12.53 0.31
C ASP A 133 12.84 -13.48 1.34
N VAL A 134 12.88 -13.07 2.61
CA VAL A 134 13.35 -13.92 3.72
C VAL A 134 12.42 -15.11 4.00
N ALA A 135 11.11 -14.94 3.84
CA ALA A 135 10.15 -16.01 4.07
C ALA A 135 10.17 -17.05 2.94
N ASP A 136 10.39 -16.61 1.69
CA ASP A 136 10.45 -17.47 0.51
C ASP A 136 11.76 -18.26 0.47
N GLY A 137 12.88 -17.64 0.88
CA GLY A 137 14.18 -18.31 1.05
C GLY A 137 14.23 -19.36 2.16
N ARG A 138 13.22 -19.45 3.05
CA ARG A 138 13.12 -20.49 4.11
C ARG A 138 12.22 -21.66 3.73
N GLY A 139 12.01 -21.89 2.44
CA GLY A 139 11.27 -23.05 1.95
C GLY A 139 9.79 -22.93 2.27
N ARG A 140 9.03 -22.36 1.32
CA ARG A 140 7.69 -22.91 1.12
C ARG A 140 7.90 -24.41 0.90
N PRO A 141 7.32 -25.31 1.70
CA PRO A 141 7.29 -26.71 1.31
C PRO A 141 6.67 -26.71 -0.08
N ALA A 142 7.46 -27.14 -1.08
CA ALA A 142 6.93 -27.45 -2.39
C ALA A 142 5.66 -28.25 -2.14
N HIS A 143 4.54 -27.82 -2.72
CA HIS A 143 3.28 -28.55 -2.62
C HIS A 143 3.56 -30.03 -2.88
N ALA A 144 3.69 -30.79 -1.78
CA ALA A 144 3.78 -32.22 -1.82
C ALA A 144 2.39 -32.66 -2.29
N ALA A 145 2.43 -33.35 -3.43
CA ALA A 145 1.32 -33.81 -4.24
C ALA A 145 0.08 -34.27 -3.46
N SER A 146 -1.08 -34.13 -4.09
CA SER A 146 -2.28 -34.91 -3.76
C SER A 146 -3.08 -35.19 -5.03
N GLY A 147 -3.03 -36.44 -5.49
CA GLY A 147 -4.10 -37.12 -6.27
C GLY A 147 -4.18 -36.80 -7.75
#